data_AF-A0A7J8XQP7-F1
#
_entry.id   AF-A0A7J8XQP7-F1
#
_cell.length_a   1.000
_cell.length_b   1.000
_cell.length_c   1.000
_cell.angle_alpha   90.00
_cell.angle_beta   90.00
_cell.angle_gamma   90.00
#
_symmetry.space_group_name_H-M   'P 1'
#
loop_
_entity.id
_entity.type
_entity.pdbx_description
1 polymer ?
#
loop_
_entity_poly.entity_id
_entity_poly.type
_entity_poly.pdbx_seq_one_letter_code
_entity_poly.pdbx_strand_id
1 'polypeptide(L)'
;SKHEPDGRVILAEFETLRILNTYAPNNGWKDEENSFQRRRKWDKRLLEFVVESSDKPLIWCGDLNVSHEDIDVSHPEFFSAAKMNGYVPPNKEDCGQPGFTLAERKRFGAILKEGRLVDAYRYLHKEKDMECGFSWSGNPIGKYRGKRMRIDYFIVSEKLKERVAECEMHGKGIELE
;
A
#
# COMPACT_ATOMS: atom_id res chain seq x y z
N SER A 1 0.95 -18.89 -17.94
CA SER A 1 -0.43 -18.69 -17.41
C SER A 1 -0.82 -17.24 -17.63
N LYS A 2 -2.09 -16.95 -17.96
CA LYS A 2 -2.63 -15.56 -17.98
C LYS A 2 -2.97 -15.03 -16.58
N HIS A 3 -2.92 -15.88 -15.56
CA HIS A 3 -3.28 -15.56 -14.18
C HIS A 3 -2.05 -15.43 -13.28
N GLU A 4 -2.17 -14.54 -12.30
CA GLU A 4 -1.23 -14.44 -11.19
C GLU A 4 -1.43 -15.67 -10.27
N PRO A 5 -0.35 -16.42 -9.95
CA PRO A 5 -0.48 -17.74 -9.32
C PRO A 5 -1.02 -17.71 -7.88
N ASP A 6 -0.87 -16.60 -7.16
CA ASP A 6 -1.28 -16.48 -5.76
C ASP A 6 -2.72 -15.97 -5.61
N GLY A 7 -3.44 -15.72 -6.73
CA GLY A 7 -4.81 -15.22 -6.70
C GLY A 7 -4.92 -13.77 -6.21
N ARG A 8 -3.85 -12.97 -6.37
CA ARG A 8 -3.74 -11.62 -5.79
C ARG A 8 -4.22 -10.50 -6.72
N VAL A 9 -4.67 -10.82 -7.92
CA VAL A 9 -4.99 -9.84 -8.97
C VAL A 9 -6.33 -10.15 -9.61
N ILE A 10 -7.18 -9.13 -9.68
CA ILE A 10 -8.38 -9.10 -10.53
C ILE A 10 -8.29 -7.85 -11.40
N LEU A 11 -8.35 -8.03 -12.71
CA LEU A 11 -8.43 -6.94 -13.68
C LEU A 11 -9.76 -7.00 -14.40
N ALA A 12 -10.58 -5.96 -14.25
CA ALA A 12 -11.82 -5.77 -14.98
C ALA A 12 -11.64 -4.63 -15.99
N GLU A 13 -11.86 -4.91 -17.28
CA GLU A 13 -11.78 -3.90 -18.33
C GLU A 13 -13.19 -3.48 -18.78
N PHE A 14 -13.44 -2.18 -18.74
CA PHE A 14 -14.65 -1.53 -19.25
C PHE A 14 -14.32 -0.73 -20.50
N GLU A 15 -15.34 -0.20 -21.16
CA GLU A 15 -15.19 0.60 -22.39
C GLU A 15 -14.23 1.78 -22.18
N THR A 16 -14.41 2.54 -21.09
CA THR A 16 -13.69 3.80 -20.85
C THR A 16 -12.56 3.72 -19.84
N LEU A 17 -12.48 2.65 -19.03
CA LEU A 17 -11.49 2.50 -17.96
C LEU A 17 -11.20 1.04 -17.62
N ARG A 18 -10.11 0.81 -16.88
CA ARG A 18 -9.78 -0.47 -16.23
C ARG A 18 -9.89 -0.32 -14.72
N ILE A 19 -10.35 -1.37 -14.04
CA ILE A 19 -10.30 -1.51 -12.58
C ILE A 19 -9.37 -2.67 -12.25
N LEU A 20 -8.29 -2.38 -11.55
CA LEU A 20 -7.34 -3.35 -11.03
C LEU A 20 -7.54 -3.46 -9.52
N ASN A 21 -7.98 -4.62 -9.03
CA ASN A 21 -7.96 -4.93 -7.60
C ASN A 21 -6.74 -5.81 -7.30
N THR A 22 -5.95 -5.44 -6.30
CA THR A 22 -4.81 -6.22 -5.87
C THR A 22 -4.75 -6.44 -4.37
N TYR A 23 -4.25 -7.62 -3.98
CA TYR A 23 -3.75 -7.88 -2.63
C TYR A 23 -2.23 -8.09 -2.67
N ALA A 24 -1.46 -7.02 -2.46
CA ALA A 24 -0.02 -7.05 -2.59
C ALA A 24 0.63 -8.01 -1.56
N PRO A 25 1.70 -8.73 -1.90
CA PRO A 25 2.41 -9.57 -0.94
C PRO A 25 2.97 -8.75 0.24
N ASN A 26 2.65 -9.15 1.47
CA ASN A 26 3.29 -8.62 2.66
C ASN A 26 4.70 -9.24 2.82
N ASN A 27 5.69 -8.45 3.22
CA ASN A 27 7.05 -8.95 3.48
C ASN A 27 7.13 -9.83 4.74
N GLY A 28 6.23 -9.61 5.69
CA GLY A 28 6.15 -10.34 6.95
C GLY A 28 7.33 -10.08 7.87
N TRP A 29 7.17 -10.48 9.13
CA TRP A 29 8.27 -10.53 10.09
C TRP A 29 8.95 -11.90 10.14
N LYS A 30 8.28 -12.93 9.63
CA LYS A 30 8.79 -14.31 9.64
C LYS A 30 9.62 -14.56 8.39
N ASP A 31 10.60 -15.43 8.54
CA ASP A 31 11.50 -15.91 7.50
C ASP A 31 10.76 -16.84 6.53
N GLU A 32 9.69 -16.35 5.90
CA GLU A 32 9.23 -16.95 4.65
C GLU A 32 10.35 -16.71 3.65
N GLU A 33 11.13 -17.77 3.39
CA GLU A 33 12.19 -17.76 2.41
C GLU A 33 11.64 -17.13 1.13
N ASN A 34 12.22 -15.99 0.74
CA ASN A 34 11.87 -15.18 -0.43
C ASN A 34 10.73 -14.16 -0.31
N SER A 35 10.20 -13.83 0.87
CA SER A 35 9.11 -12.82 1.00
C SER A 35 9.48 -11.47 0.35
N PHE A 36 10.67 -10.95 0.63
CA PHE A 36 11.20 -9.72 0.04
C PHE A 36 11.45 -9.83 -1.46
N GLN A 37 11.95 -10.99 -1.93
CA GLN A 37 12.17 -11.20 -3.36
C GLN A 37 10.84 -11.26 -4.11
N ARG A 38 9.85 -11.96 -3.55
CA ARG A 38 8.47 -12.00 -4.06
C ARG A 38 7.88 -10.60 -4.14
N ARG A 39 7.99 -9.80 -3.08
CA ARG A 39 7.51 -8.42 -3.06
C ARG A 39 8.22 -7.53 -4.09
N ARG A 40 9.55 -7.59 -4.21
CA ARG A 40 10.28 -6.81 -5.23
C ARG A 40 9.88 -7.19 -6.65
N LYS A 41 9.74 -8.49 -6.93
CA LYS A 41 9.28 -8.99 -8.23
C LYS A 41 7.85 -8.54 -8.52
N TRP A 42 6.98 -8.54 -7.50
CA TRP A 42 5.63 -8.01 -7.58
C TRP A 42 5.63 -6.51 -7.95
N ASP A 43 6.32 -5.69 -7.17
CA ASP A 43 6.38 -4.23 -7.37
C ASP A 43 6.93 -3.90 -8.78
N LYS A 44 7.95 -4.63 -9.23
CA LYS A 44 8.51 -4.47 -10.59
C LYS A 44 7.48 -4.79 -11.68
N ARG A 45 6.78 -5.92 -11.58
CA ARG A 45 5.76 -6.32 -12.58
C ARG A 45 4.59 -5.35 -12.60
N LEU A 46 4.24 -4.80 -11.44
CA LEU A 46 3.16 -3.84 -11.33
C LEU A 46 3.56 -2.50 -11.97
N LEU A 47 4.79 -2.03 -11.75
CA LEU A 47 5.35 -0.89 -12.44
C LEU A 47 5.31 -1.06 -13.97
N GLU A 48 5.81 -2.21 -14.47
CA GLU A 48 5.78 -2.54 -15.90
C GLU A 48 4.34 -2.49 -16.44
N PHE A 49 3.39 -3.12 -15.73
CA PHE A 49 1.98 -3.12 -16.11
C PHE A 49 1.37 -1.71 -16.19
N VAL A 50 1.56 -0.86 -15.18
CA VAL A 50 0.92 0.47 -15.16
C VAL A 50 1.51 1.41 -16.20
N VAL A 51 2.80 1.25 -16.53
CA VAL A 51 3.47 2.01 -17.59
C VAL A 51 2.94 1.59 -18.97
N GLU A 52 2.90 0.28 -19.24
CA GLU A 52 2.42 -0.28 -20.50
C GLU A 52 0.92 -0.05 -20.72
N SER A 53 0.12 -0.04 -19.65
CA SER A 53 -1.34 0.11 -19.70
C SER A 53 -1.82 1.56 -19.59
N SER A 54 -0.94 2.54 -19.82
CA SER A 54 -1.24 3.97 -19.63
C SER A 54 -2.12 4.61 -20.73
N ASP A 55 -2.45 3.82 -21.77
CA ASP A 55 -3.34 4.19 -22.87
C ASP A 55 -4.77 4.43 -22.39
N LYS A 56 -5.30 3.52 -21.57
CA LYS A 56 -6.65 3.57 -20.99
C LYS A 56 -6.59 3.95 -19.50
N PRO A 57 -7.45 4.87 -19.02
CA PRO A 57 -7.50 5.25 -17.61
C PRO A 57 -7.66 4.03 -16.68
N LEU A 58 -6.96 4.06 -15.55
CA LEU A 58 -6.91 2.98 -14.56
C LEU A 58 -7.40 3.48 -13.19
N ILE A 59 -8.20 2.66 -12.53
CA ILE A 59 -8.45 2.70 -11.09
C ILE A 59 -7.80 1.44 -10.50
N TRP A 60 -6.83 1.61 -9.61
CA TRP A 60 -6.14 0.53 -8.92
C TRP A 60 -6.48 0.58 -7.43
N CYS A 61 -7.06 -0.49 -6.89
CA CYS A 61 -7.48 -0.55 -5.49
C CYS A 61 -7.09 -1.86 -4.79
N GLY A 62 -7.33 -1.89 -3.47
CA GLY A 62 -7.12 -3.04 -2.59
C GLY A 62 -6.08 -2.78 -1.51
N ASP A 63 -5.68 -3.84 -0.81
CA ASP A 63 -4.60 -3.81 0.18
C ASP A 63 -3.25 -3.89 -0.53
N LEU A 64 -2.53 -2.76 -0.53
CA LEU A 64 -1.24 -2.60 -1.20
C LEU A 64 -0.06 -2.90 -0.27
N ASN A 65 -0.31 -3.25 0.99
CA ASN A 65 0.69 -3.59 1.99
C ASN A 65 1.86 -2.60 2.02
N VAL A 66 1.54 -1.31 1.98
CA VAL A 66 2.49 -0.20 2.13
C VAL A 66 1.76 1.04 2.62
N SER A 67 2.33 1.77 3.57
CA SER A 67 1.97 3.14 3.93
C SER A 67 3.01 4.06 3.32
N HIS A 68 2.60 4.93 2.39
CA HIS A 68 3.53 5.64 1.50
C HIS A 68 4.36 6.69 2.24
N GLU A 69 3.70 7.55 3.01
CA GLU A 69 4.31 8.69 3.69
C GLU A 69 4.14 8.62 5.21
N ASP A 70 4.90 9.43 5.95
CA ASP A 70 4.85 9.44 7.42
C ASP A 70 3.46 9.81 7.96
N ILE A 71 2.68 10.58 7.18
CA ILE A 71 1.30 10.92 7.48
C ILE A 71 0.36 9.70 7.45
N ASP A 72 0.73 8.65 6.71
CA ASP A 72 -0.07 7.43 6.51
C ASP A 72 0.09 6.42 7.64
N VAL A 73 0.87 6.74 8.67
CA VAL A 73 1.00 5.93 9.86
C VAL A 73 0.82 6.76 11.11
N SER A 74 0.22 6.17 12.14
CA SER A 74 0.04 6.82 13.45
C SER A 74 1.37 7.17 14.12
N HIS A 75 2.36 6.28 14.07
CA HIS A 75 3.64 6.36 14.79
C HIS A 75 4.84 6.10 13.86
N PRO A 76 5.26 7.10 13.05
CA PRO A 76 6.29 6.91 12.01
C PRO A 76 7.64 6.48 12.58
N GLU A 77 8.06 7.01 13.73
CA GLU A 77 9.31 6.63 14.39
C GLU A 77 9.27 5.16 14.85
N PHE A 78 8.16 4.72 15.43
CA PHE A 78 8.01 3.33 15.86
C PHE A 78 8.09 2.38 14.66
N PHE A 79 7.35 2.67 13.59
CA PHE A 79 7.30 1.77 12.43
C PHE A 79 8.62 1.76 11.66
N SER A 80 9.30 2.89 11.51
CA SER A 80 10.60 2.97 10.85
C SER A 80 11.71 2.28 11.64
N ALA A 81 11.65 2.31 12.98
CA ALA A 81 12.64 1.67 13.85
C ALA A 81 12.28 0.24 14.29
N ALA A 82 11.11 -0.28 13.88
CA ALA A 82 10.62 -1.57 14.34
C ALA A 82 11.60 -2.70 14.01
N LYS A 83 11.81 -3.59 14.97
CA LYS A 83 12.63 -4.80 14.84
C LYS A 83 11.92 -5.97 15.50
N MET A 84 12.18 -7.17 14.99
CA MET A 84 11.80 -8.41 15.65
C MET A 84 13.05 -9.18 16.03
N ASN A 85 13.08 -9.74 17.25
CA ASN A 85 14.22 -10.52 17.72
C ASN A 85 14.45 -11.72 16.80
N GLY A 86 15.70 -11.94 16.39
CA GLY A 86 16.09 -13.01 15.48
C GLY A 86 15.78 -12.74 14.00
N TYR A 87 15.19 -11.60 13.65
CA TYR A 87 14.95 -11.20 12.27
C TYR A 87 16.05 -10.25 11.78
N VAL A 88 16.69 -10.61 10.67
CA VAL A 88 17.68 -9.76 9.98
C VAL A 88 17.18 -9.48 8.57
N PRO A 89 16.85 -8.22 8.24
CA PRO A 89 16.42 -7.88 6.89
C PRO A 89 17.57 -8.08 5.89
N PRO A 90 17.27 -8.44 4.63
CA PRO A 90 18.30 -8.72 3.63
C PRO A 90 19.14 -7.48 3.27
N ASN A 91 18.57 -6.27 3.38
CA ASN A 91 19.29 -5.01 3.19
C ASN A 91 18.89 -3.97 4.25
N LYS A 92 19.74 -2.96 4.45
CA LYS A 92 19.50 -1.86 5.40
C LYS A 92 18.21 -1.08 5.13
N GLU A 93 17.81 -0.96 3.86
CA GLU A 93 16.60 -0.26 3.43
C GLU A 93 15.29 -1.06 3.68
N ASP A 94 15.42 -2.35 4.00
CA ASP A 94 14.31 -3.21 4.40
C ASP A 94 14.13 -3.24 5.94
N CYS A 95 14.93 -2.46 6.68
CA CYS A 95 14.73 -2.26 8.11
C CYS A 95 13.42 -1.50 8.40
N GLY A 96 12.78 -1.85 9.52
CA GLY A 96 11.51 -1.29 9.95
C GLY A 96 10.37 -2.29 9.80
N GLN A 97 9.16 -1.82 10.06
CA GLN A 97 7.95 -2.62 9.96
C GLN A 97 7.62 -2.91 8.48
N PRO A 98 7.42 -4.18 8.08
CA PRO A 98 6.81 -4.54 6.81
C PRO A 98 5.53 -3.75 6.57
N GLY A 99 5.44 -3.12 5.40
CA GLY A 99 4.41 -2.12 5.08
C GLY A 99 4.85 -0.67 5.33
N PHE A 100 6.01 -0.41 5.92
CA PHE A 100 6.54 0.94 6.11
C PHE A 100 8.07 1.01 5.96
N THR A 101 8.69 -0.01 5.38
CA THR A 101 10.14 0.03 5.11
C THR A 101 10.47 1.09 4.07
N LEU A 102 11.68 1.65 4.13
CA LEU A 102 12.12 2.66 3.15
C LEU A 102 12.06 2.12 1.72
N ALA A 103 12.42 0.85 1.53
CA ALA A 103 12.44 0.22 0.21
C ALA A 103 11.03 0.04 -0.38
N GLU A 104 10.05 -0.37 0.43
CA GLU A 104 8.63 -0.46 0.01
C GLU A 104 8.09 0.91 -0.39
N ARG A 105 8.30 1.93 0.47
CA ARG A 105 7.84 3.30 0.23
C ARG A 105 8.41 3.88 -1.06
N LYS A 106 9.73 3.72 -1.28
CA LYS A 106 10.39 4.18 -2.51
C LYS A 106 9.85 3.51 -3.76
N ARG A 107 9.66 2.19 -3.75
CA ARG A 107 9.12 1.46 -4.91
C ARG A 107 7.68 1.84 -5.19
N PHE A 108 6.86 2.01 -4.15
CA PHE A 108 5.49 2.48 -4.30
C PHE A 108 5.43 3.89 -4.91
N GLY A 109 6.24 4.82 -4.39
CA GLY A 109 6.35 6.17 -4.98
C GLY A 109 6.82 6.16 -6.44
N ALA A 110 7.74 5.27 -6.80
CA ALA A 110 8.16 5.08 -8.19
C ALA A 110 7.01 4.56 -9.07
N ILE A 111 6.23 3.57 -8.61
CA ILE A 111 5.03 3.09 -9.34
C ILE A 111 4.05 4.24 -9.59
N LEU A 112 3.74 5.05 -8.56
CA LEU A 112 2.82 6.16 -8.70
C LEU A 112 3.34 7.20 -9.70
N LYS A 113 4.61 7.58 -9.58
CA LYS A 113 5.24 8.59 -10.44
C LYS A 113 5.30 8.14 -11.90
N GLU A 114 5.90 6.99 -12.18
CA GLU A 114 6.11 6.50 -13.55
C GLU A 114 4.79 6.09 -14.21
N GLY A 115 3.84 5.57 -13.44
CA GLY A 115 2.49 5.24 -13.92
C GLY A 115 1.58 6.46 -14.12
N ARG A 116 2.00 7.67 -13.73
CA ARG A 116 1.16 8.88 -13.69
C ARG A 116 -0.14 8.63 -12.93
N LEU A 117 0.02 8.14 -11.71
CA LEU A 117 -1.06 7.75 -10.81
C LEU A 117 -1.10 8.67 -9.58
N VAL A 118 -2.29 8.83 -9.05
CA VAL A 118 -2.62 9.71 -7.92
C VAL A 118 -3.31 8.88 -6.85
N ASP A 119 -2.85 9.01 -5.61
CA ASP A 119 -3.58 8.51 -4.44
C ASP A 119 -4.84 9.36 -4.23
N ALA A 120 -6.02 8.79 -4.47
CA ALA A 120 -7.29 9.50 -4.40
C ALA A 120 -7.60 10.01 -2.99
N TYR A 121 -7.24 9.24 -1.95
CA TYR A 121 -7.47 9.64 -0.56
C TYR A 121 -6.61 10.85 -0.21
N ARG A 122 -5.30 10.82 -0.50
CA ARG A 122 -4.43 11.97 -0.25
C ARG A 122 -4.61 13.12 -1.24
N TYR A 123 -5.25 12.88 -2.38
CA TYR A 123 -5.68 13.95 -3.26
C TYR A 123 -6.73 14.84 -2.60
N LEU A 124 -7.73 14.24 -1.95
CA LEU A 124 -8.83 14.95 -1.28
C LEU A 124 -8.49 15.38 0.15
N HIS A 125 -7.80 14.52 0.90
CA HIS A 125 -7.48 14.72 2.32
C HIS A 125 -6.00 15.04 2.47
N LYS A 126 -5.63 16.31 2.68
CA LYS A 126 -4.22 16.71 2.80
C LYS A 126 -3.65 16.54 4.20
N GLU A 127 -4.52 16.55 5.20
CA GLU A 127 -4.14 16.50 6.60
C GLU A 127 -4.30 15.10 7.18
N LYS A 128 -3.64 14.88 8.32
CA LYS A 128 -3.68 13.60 9.03
C LYS A 128 -4.99 13.50 9.79
N ASP A 129 -5.78 12.48 9.49
CA ASP A 129 -6.98 12.15 10.24
C ASP A 129 -6.66 10.98 11.19
N MET A 130 -6.65 11.27 12.49
CA MET A 130 -6.39 10.25 13.52
C MET A 130 -7.62 9.41 13.87
N GLU A 131 -8.82 9.84 13.50
CA GLU A 131 -10.06 9.12 13.77
C GLU A 131 -10.30 8.04 12.72
N CYS A 132 -10.29 8.41 11.43
CA CYS A 132 -10.71 7.53 10.34
C CYS A 132 -9.60 7.28 9.30
N GLY A 133 -8.47 7.98 9.32
CA GLY A 133 -7.47 7.96 8.23
C GLY A 133 -6.59 6.72 8.09
N PHE A 134 -6.96 5.58 8.68
CA PHE A 134 -6.18 4.34 8.65
C PHE A 134 -7.05 3.11 8.37
N SER A 135 -6.54 2.17 7.56
CA SER A 135 -7.27 0.95 7.17
C SER A 135 -6.86 -0.28 7.97
N TRP A 136 -5.69 -0.21 8.62
CA TRP A 136 -5.18 -1.25 9.48
C TRP A 136 -4.97 -0.73 10.90
N SER A 137 -5.39 -1.53 11.88
CA SER A 137 -5.13 -1.29 13.30
C SER A 137 -4.39 -2.46 13.91
N GLY A 138 -3.38 -2.15 14.71
CA GLY A 138 -2.64 -3.11 15.50
C GLY A 138 -3.52 -3.82 16.53
N ASN A 139 -3.00 -4.92 17.08
CA ASN A 139 -3.67 -5.62 18.16
C ASN A 139 -3.93 -4.64 19.33
N PRO A 140 -5.13 -4.62 19.92
CA PRO A 140 -5.47 -3.72 21.03
C PRO A 140 -4.64 -3.99 22.30
N ILE A 141 -3.86 -5.07 22.32
CA ILE A 141 -2.98 -5.46 23.42
C ILE A 141 -1.53 -5.57 22.91
N GLY A 142 -0.59 -5.17 23.76
CA GLY A 142 0.84 -5.33 23.51
C GLY A 142 1.45 -4.20 22.67
N LYS A 143 2.59 -4.50 22.03
CA LYS A 143 3.44 -3.47 21.42
C LYS A 143 2.79 -2.69 20.27
N TYR A 144 1.74 -3.22 19.65
CA TYR A 144 1.03 -2.56 18.54
C TYR A 144 -0.25 -1.83 18.98
N ARG A 145 -0.56 -1.80 20.28
CA ARG A 145 -1.66 -0.98 20.81
C ARG A 145 -1.45 0.50 20.45
N GLY A 146 -2.50 1.14 19.97
CA GLY A 146 -2.56 2.51 19.48
C GLY A 146 -2.05 2.70 18.05
N LYS A 147 -1.54 1.63 17.39
CA LYS A 147 -0.73 1.77 16.19
C LYS A 147 -1.51 1.37 14.95
N ARG A 148 -1.63 2.31 14.05
CA ARG A 148 -2.42 2.23 12.82
C ARG A 148 -1.60 2.59 11.60
N MET A 149 -2.00 2.02 10.46
CA MET A 149 -1.41 2.21 9.14
C MET A 149 -2.52 2.37 8.10
N ARG A 150 -2.28 3.17 7.08
CA ARG A 150 -3.10 3.20 5.86
C ARG A 150 -2.40 2.38 4.79
N ILE A 151 -2.94 1.21 4.49
CA ILE A 151 -2.37 0.26 3.51
C ILE A 151 -3.35 -0.08 2.38
N ASP A 152 -4.59 0.36 2.48
CA ASP A 152 -5.62 0.21 1.47
C ASP A 152 -5.79 1.52 0.71
N TYR A 153 -5.94 1.41 -0.61
CA TYR A 153 -5.92 2.57 -1.49
C TYR A 153 -6.99 2.50 -2.56
N PHE A 154 -7.40 3.67 -3.02
CA PHE A 154 -7.80 3.91 -4.40
C PHE A 154 -6.75 4.78 -5.06
N ILE A 155 -6.02 4.21 -6.01
CA ILE A 155 -5.05 4.87 -6.86
C ILE A 155 -5.70 5.09 -8.23
N VAL A 156 -5.68 6.31 -8.74
CA VAL A 156 -6.33 6.65 -10.02
C VAL A 156 -5.32 7.23 -10.99
N SER A 157 -5.47 6.97 -12.30
CA SER A 157 -4.70 7.72 -13.29
C SER A 157 -4.92 9.22 -13.14
N GLU A 158 -3.90 10.03 -13.42
CA GLU A 158 -4.01 11.51 -13.40
C GLU A 158 -5.20 12.03 -14.23
N LYS A 159 -5.52 11.34 -15.35
CA LYS A 159 -6.68 11.63 -16.21
C LYS A 159 -8.04 11.56 -15.49
N LEU A 160 -8.12 10.88 -14.35
CA LEU A 160 -9.33 10.70 -13.54
C LEU A 160 -9.33 11.52 -12.24
N LYS A 161 -8.22 12.16 -11.85
CA LYS A 161 -8.09 12.76 -10.51
C LYS A 161 -9.14 13.83 -10.22
N GLU A 162 -9.50 14.65 -11.21
CA GLU A 162 -10.51 15.71 -11.07
C GLU A 162 -11.95 15.16 -11.06
N ARG A 163 -12.13 13.87 -11.38
CA ARG A 163 -13.42 13.18 -11.30
C ARG A 163 -13.63 12.46 -9.97
N VAL A 164 -12.63 12.48 -9.09
CA VAL A 164 -12.76 11.90 -7.74
C VAL A 164 -13.60 12.86 -6.91
N ALA A 165 -14.86 12.49 -6.67
CA ALA A 165 -15.76 13.28 -5.83
C ALA A 165 -15.47 13.07 -4.34
N GLU A 166 -15.32 11.81 -3.94
CA GLU A 166 -15.11 11.40 -2.55
C GLU A 166 -14.19 10.17 -2.49
N CYS A 167 -13.48 10.02 -1.38
CA CYS A 167 -12.70 8.84 -1.05
C CYS A 167 -12.62 8.78 0.48
N GLU A 168 -13.39 7.89 1.09
CA GLU A 168 -13.57 7.85 2.54
C GLU A 168 -13.14 6.51 3.12
N MET A 169 -12.78 6.53 4.40
CA MET A 169 -12.49 5.34 5.18
C MET A 169 -13.67 5.07 6.12
N HIS A 170 -14.34 3.95 5.91
CA HIS A 170 -15.49 3.59 6.70
C HIS A 170 -15.08 2.67 7.87
N GLY A 171 -15.25 3.18 9.09
CA GLY A 171 -15.02 2.44 10.32
C GLY A 171 -14.07 3.17 11.26
N LYS A 172 -14.05 2.73 12.53
CA LYS A 172 -13.11 3.20 13.55
C LYS A 172 -12.33 2.00 14.07
N GLY A 173 -11.03 2.14 14.29
CA GLY A 173 -10.23 1.09 14.92
C GLY A 173 -10.79 0.73 16.31
N ILE A 174 -10.65 -0.52 16.73
CA ILE A 174 -11.26 -1.12 17.95
C ILE A 174 -10.68 -0.57 19.27
N GLU A 175 -10.10 0.62 19.29
CA GLU A 175 -9.26 1.06 20.40
C GLU A 175 -9.97 1.94 21.44
N LEU A 176 -11.29 2.07 21.38
CA LEU A 176 -12.01 3.03 22.21
C LEU A 176 -13.28 2.43 22.82
N GLU A 177 -13.14 1.34 23.57
CA GLU A 177 -13.88 1.08 24.83
C GLU A 177 -12.93 0.41 25.84
#